data_AF-A0A7X8PBB4-F1
#
_entry.id   AF-A0A7X8PBB4-F1
#
_cell.length_a   1.000
_cell.length_b   1.000
_cell.length_c   1.000
_cell.angle_alpha   90.00
_cell.angle_beta   90.00
_cell.angle_gamma   90.00
#
_symmetry.space_group_name_H-M   'P 1'
#
loop_
_entity.id
_entity.type
_entity.pdbx_description
1 polymer ?
#
loop_
_entity_poly.entity_id
_entity_poly.type
_entity_poly.pdbx_seq_one_letter_code
_entity_poly.pdbx_strand_id
1 'polypeptide(L)'
;MGETATDPALCPSPECRVSFSVPVHGWIYLHIRGLTRGGGKISCSEVRDPFPDFIRWLEAIIDRPRAASWVIGDEGSTNILTCVPHHSLGSEGDHLIVNRLDWEEHCVQEWSPAELVRDFYTAFVEMTERADYDPRAWEWSGDPRDYCGSLYESDDLDWHYRPGAFPYSGARLHLLRSRKIEAFITGSGTEQLTLAFDG
;
A
#
# COMPACT_ATOMS: atom_id res chain seq x y z
N MET A 1 38.32 -1.73 -9.05
CA MET A 1 37.18 -0.84 -9.36
C MET A 1 36.19 -1.68 -10.13
N GLY A 2 35.19 -2.23 -9.43
CA GLY A 2 34.15 -3.06 -10.03
C GLY A 2 32.89 -2.21 -10.19
N GLU A 3 32.51 -1.93 -11.43
CA GLU A 3 31.19 -1.40 -11.76
C GLU A 3 30.17 -2.53 -11.56
N THR A 4 29.34 -2.43 -10.53
CA THR A 4 28.16 -3.29 -10.40
C THR A 4 27.13 -2.84 -11.41
N ALA A 5 26.85 -3.72 -12.36
CA ALA A 5 25.82 -3.58 -13.38
C ALA A 5 24.45 -3.32 -12.74
N THR A 6 23.83 -2.21 -13.13
CA THR A 6 22.44 -1.91 -12.85
C THR A 6 21.56 -2.90 -13.61
N ASP A 7 20.77 -3.68 -12.87
CA ASP A 7 19.80 -4.63 -13.40
C ASP A 7 18.76 -3.90 -14.28
N PRO A 8 18.62 -4.21 -15.58
CA PRO A 8 17.71 -3.51 -16.48
C PRO A 8 16.23 -3.91 -16.35
N ALA A 9 15.84 -4.70 -15.33
CA ALA A 9 14.45 -5.16 -15.15
C ALA A 9 13.49 -4.15 -14.45
N LEU A 10 13.91 -2.92 -14.16
CA LEU A 10 13.10 -1.93 -13.40
C LEU A 10 12.79 -0.63 -14.17
N CYS A 11 12.44 -0.73 -15.45
CA CYS A 11 11.72 0.36 -16.11
C CYS A 11 10.24 -0.01 -16.24
N PRO A 12 9.38 0.40 -15.28
CA PRO A 12 7.95 0.38 -15.55
C PRO A 12 7.67 1.37 -16.68
N SER A 13 6.68 1.04 -17.50
CA SER A 13 6.14 1.92 -18.52
C SER A 13 5.92 3.34 -17.97
N PRO A 14 6.01 4.39 -18.80
CA PRO A 14 5.87 5.79 -18.36
C PRO A 14 4.51 6.12 -17.71
N GLU A 15 3.57 5.17 -17.61
CA GLU A 15 2.17 5.38 -17.24
C GLU A 15 1.82 4.99 -15.79
N CYS A 16 2.56 4.12 -15.09
CA CYS A 16 2.16 3.68 -13.75
C CYS A 16 2.85 4.48 -12.62
N ARG A 17 2.08 5.30 -11.89
CA ARG A 17 2.58 6.15 -10.77
C ARG A 17 2.75 5.38 -9.46
N VAL A 18 2.10 4.22 -9.32
CA VAL A 18 2.09 3.37 -8.12
C VAL A 18 2.40 1.94 -8.52
N SER A 19 3.20 1.22 -7.74
CA SER A 19 3.36 -0.23 -7.91
C SER A 19 3.55 -0.94 -6.58
N PHE A 20 3.08 -2.18 -6.52
CA PHE A 20 3.34 -3.12 -5.43
C PHE A 20 4.22 -4.26 -5.94
N SER A 21 5.25 -4.64 -5.20
CA SER A 21 5.98 -5.88 -5.46
C SER A 21 5.08 -7.09 -5.19
N VAL A 22 5.39 -8.22 -5.81
CA VAL A 22 4.89 -9.50 -5.29
C VAL A 22 5.42 -9.73 -3.87
N PRO A 23 4.72 -10.55 -3.05
CA PRO A 23 5.18 -10.88 -1.72
C PRO A 23 6.54 -11.56 -1.73
N VAL A 24 7.42 -11.18 -0.79
CA VAL A 24 8.72 -11.80 -0.56
C VAL A 24 8.97 -11.88 0.94
N HIS A 25 8.99 -13.08 1.50
CA HIS A 25 9.28 -13.34 2.92
C HIS A 25 8.45 -12.51 3.92
N GLY A 26 7.15 -12.35 3.70
CA GLY A 26 6.25 -11.57 4.56
C GLY A 26 6.19 -10.09 4.23
N TRP A 27 6.79 -9.67 3.11
CA TRP A 27 6.88 -8.27 2.71
C TRP A 27 6.27 -8.01 1.35
N ILE A 28 5.53 -6.91 1.26
CA ILE A 28 5.14 -6.28 0.00
C ILE A 28 5.71 -4.87 -0.01
N TYR A 29 6.37 -4.49 -1.10
CA TYR A 29 6.97 -3.17 -1.25
C TYR A 29 6.11 -2.28 -2.12
N LEU A 30 5.67 -1.15 -1.56
CA LEU A 30 4.94 -0.11 -2.26
C LEU A 30 5.94 0.95 -2.77
N HIS A 31 5.83 1.26 -4.06
CA HIS A 31 6.58 2.32 -4.73
C HIS A 31 5.61 3.37 -5.27
N ILE A 32 5.96 4.65 -5.06
CA ILE A 32 5.17 5.79 -5.54
C ILE A 32 6.11 6.76 -6.26
N ARG A 33 5.94 6.86 -7.58
CA ARG A 33 6.83 7.66 -8.43
C ARG A 33 6.79 9.14 -8.02
N GLY A 34 7.97 9.69 -7.71
CA GLY A 34 8.13 11.09 -7.31
C GLY A 34 7.92 11.36 -5.81
N LEU A 35 7.39 10.40 -5.06
CA LEU A 35 7.19 10.49 -3.60
C LEU A 35 8.11 9.56 -2.80
N THR A 36 8.79 8.63 -3.46
CA THR A 36 9.89 7.85 -2.88
C THR A 36 11.21 8.33 -3.47
N ARG A 37 11.95 9.22 -2.78
CA ARG A 37 13.24 9.75 -3.27
C ARG A 37 14.26 8.61 -3.42
N GLY A 38 15.06 8.66 -4.49
CA GLY A 38 16.14 7.70 -4.76
C GLY A 38 15.70 6.24 -5.02
N GLY A 39 14.42 6.01 -5.35
CA GLY A 39 13.89 4.65 -5.52
C GLY A 39 13.52 3.96 -4.20
N GLY A 40 13.35 4.73 -3.12
CA GLY A 40 12.87 4.22 -1.84
C GLY A 40 11.57 3.41 -1.95
N LYS A 41 11.34 2.51 -1.00
CA LYS A 41 10.15 1.67 -0.95
C LYS A 41 9.49 1.77 0.42
N ILE A 42 8.17 1.70 0.45
CA ILE A 42 7.39 1.61 1.68
C ILE A 42 7.13 0.12 1.93
N SER A 43 7.65 -0.40 3.04
CA SER A 43 7.50 -1.81 3.43
C SER A 43 6.13 -2.03 4.07
N CYS A 44 5.35 -2.95 3.50
CA CYS A 44 4.13 -3.49 4.10
C CYS A 44 4.46 -4.88 4.65
N SER A 45 4.33 -5.07 5.97
CA SER A 45 4.63 -6.33 6.66
C SER A 45 3.37 -7.14 6.90
N GLU A 46 3.46 -8.46 6.78
CA GLU A 46 2.40 -9.40 7.19
C GLU A 46 2.06 -9.26 8.69
N VAL A 47 3.08 -9.02 9.52
CA VAL A 47 2.93 -8.91 10.99
C VAL A 47 1.99 -7.77 11.38
N ARG A 48 2.00 -6.69 10.60
CA ARG A 48 1.17 -5.49 10.78
C ARG A 48 0.35 -5.21 9.52
N ASP A 49 -0.28 -6.26 8.98
CA ASP A 49 -1.02 -6.24 7.71
C ASP A 49 -1.82 -4.94 7.49
N PRO A 50 -1.37 -4.04 6.59
CA PRO A 50 -1.99 -2.74 6.40
C PRO A 50 -3.12 -2.76 5.36
N PHE A 51 -3.35 -3.87 4.65
CA PHE A 51 -4.22 -3.91 3.47
C PHE A 51 -5.73 -3.83 3.77
N PRO A 52 -6.27 -4.30 4.91
CA PRO A 52 -7.65 -4.02 5.27
C PRO A 52 -7.94 -2.52 5.41
N ASP A 53 -7.01 -1.77 6.03
CA ASP A 53 -7.14 -0.32 6.20
C ASP A 53 -6.82 0.45 4.92
N PHE A 54 -6.00 -0.11 4.02
CA PHE A 54 -5.81 0.39 2.66
C PHE A 54 -7.13 0.48 1.89
N ILE A 55 -7.95 -0.59 1.89
CA ILE A 55 -9.25 -0.56 1.20
C ILE A 55 -10.17 0.49 1.80
N ARG A 56 -10.26 0.57 3.13
CA ARG A 56 -11.05 1.59 3.83
C ARG A 56 -10.58 3.01 3.52
N TRP A 57 -9.27 3.21 3.43
CA TRP A 57 -8.69 4.49 3.07
C TRP A 57 -9.09 4.92 1.65
N LEU A 58 -9.02 4.03 0.67
CA LEU A 58 -9.49 4.31 -0.69
C LEU A 58 -10.99 4.63 -0.73
N GLU A 59 -11.81 3.86 0.01
CA GLU A 59 -13.25 4.13 0.11
C GLU A 59 -13.55 5.48 0.76
N ALA A 60 -12.75 5.90 1.74
CA ALA A 60 -12.89 7.20 2.40
C ALA A 60 -12.52 8.36 1.45
N ILE A 61 -11.54 8.17 0.57
CA ILE A 61 -11.21 9.14 -0.48
C ILE A 61 -12.38 9.32 -1.46
N ILE A 62 -13.06 8.23 -1.82
CA ILE A 62 -14.26 8.29 -2.67
C ILE A 62 -15.39 9.09 -2.02
N ASP A 63 -15.61 8.93 -0.72
CA ASP A 63 -16.69 9.63 -0.01
C ASP A 63 -16.43 11.14 0.15
N ARG A 64 -15.18 11.58 0.00
CA ARG A 64 -14.73 12.99 0.09
C ARG A 64 -15.15 13.79 1.35
N PRO A 65 -15.40 13.24 2.55
CA PRO A 65 -15.88 14.08 3.65
C PRO A 65 -14.77 14.92 4.30
N ARG A 66 -13.49 14.50 4.19
CA ARG A 66 -12.30 15.04 4.90
C ARG A 66 -11.01 14.43 4.36
N ALA A 67 -9.86 14.89 4.87
CA ALA A 67 -8.59 14.20 4.70
C ALA A 67 -8.68 12.74 5.18
N ALA A 68 -8.08 11.82 4.43
CA ALA A 68 -8.08 10.38 4.72
C ALA A 68 -6.64 9.88 4.79
N SER A 69 -6.33 9.09 5.83
CA SER A 69 -4.97 8.58 6.07
C SER A 69 -4.93 7.06 6.10
N TRP A 70 -3.88 6.50 5.52
CA TRP A 70 -3.49 5.11 5.62
C TRP A 70 -2.17 5.02 6.37
N VAL A 71 -2.19 4.35 7.52
CA VAL A 71 -1.02 4.15 8.37
C VAL A 71 -0.43 2.78 8.07
N ILE A 72 0.83 2.75 7.68
CA ILE A 72 1.58 1.54 7.37
C ILE A 72 2.65 1.41 8.43
N GLY A 73 2.35 0.58 9.44
CA GLY A 73 3.27 0.28 10.53
C GLY A 73 4.18 -0.89 10.18
N ASP A 74 5.43 -0.77 10.59
CA ASP A 74 6.48 -1.77 10.40
C ASP A 74 7.37 -1.85 11.66
N GLU A 75 8.13 -2.93 11.83
CA GLU A 75 9.14 -3.07 12.88
C GLU A 75 10.18 -1.95 12.77
N GLY A 76 10.03 -0.94 13.64
CA GLY A 76 10.91 0.22 13.66
C GLY A 76 10.70 1.21 12.51
N SER A 77 9.65 1.05 11.68
CA SER A 77 9.26 2.14 10.78
C SER A 77 7.75 2.42 10.68
N THR A 78 7.35 3.67 10.47
CA THR A 78 5.95 4.06 10.28
C THR A 78 5.82 5.06 9.14
N ASN A 79 5.02 4.69 8.14
CA ASN A 79 4.70 5.52 6.99
C ASN A 79 3.22 5.90 7.04
N ILE A 80 2.90 7.16 6.78
CA ILE A 80 1.52 7.67 6.78
C ILE A 80 1.26 8.35 5.44
N LEU A 81 0.33 7.78 4.67
CA LEU A 81 -0.14 8.32 3.40
C LEU A 81 -1.44 9.06 3.65
N THR A 82 -1.50 10.35 3.38
CA THR A 82 -2.68 11.18 3.61
C THR A 82 -3.12 11.84 2.32
N CYS A 83 -4.35 11.56 1.90
CA CYS A 83 -5.01 12.33 0.85
C CYS A 83 -5.69 13.52 1.50
N VAL A 84 -5.30 14.74 1.11
CA VAL A 84 -5.88 15.99 1.62
C VAL A 84 -6.62 16.68 0.48
N PRO A 85 -7.94 16.90 0.61
CA PRO A 85 -8.67 17.56 -0.43
C PRO A 85 -8.39 19.08 -0.45
N HIS A 86 -8.41 19.67 -1.65
CA HIS A 86 -8.11 21.06 -2.00
C HIS A 86 -8.63 22.10 -0.99
N HIS A 87 -9.89 21.96 -0.56
CA HIS A 87 -10.56 22.89 0.33
C HIS A 87 -9.97 22.96 1.75
N SER A 88 -9.08 22.03 2.11
CA SER A 88 -8.51 21.93 3.46
C SER A 88 -7.19 22.69 3.63
N LEU A 89 -6.46 23.01 2.56
CA LEU A 89 -5.12 23.61 2.62
C LEU A 89 -5.00 24.98 1.95
N GLY A 90 -6.04 25.46 1.26
CA GLY A 90 -5.97 26.70 0.48
C GLY A 90 -5.00 26.60 -0.71
N SER A 91 -4.66 25.39 -1.14
CA SER A 91 -3.94 25.08 -2.38
C SER A 91 -4.89 25.17 -3.58
N GLU A 92 -4.40 24.97 -4.82
CA GLU A 92 -5.24 24.92 -6.04
C GLU A 92 -5.66 23.48 -6.44
N GLY A 93 -5.14 22.45 -5.76
CA GLY A 93 -5.45 21.05 -6.05
C GLY A 93 -5.49 20.13 -4.82
N ASP A 94 -6.00 18.92 -5.02
CA ASP A 94 -5.93 17.83 -4.04
C ASP A 94 -4.51 17.26 -3.97
N HIS A 95 -4.10 16.82 -2.78
CA HIS A 95 -2.72 16.37 -2.54
C HIS A 95 -2.65 14.98 -1.92
N LEU A 96 -1.63 14.22 -2.32
CA LEU A 96 -1.11 13.09 -1.55
C LEU A 96 0.11 13.55 -0.77
N ILE A 97 0.07 13.35 0.55
CA ILE A 97 1.15 13.61 1.48
C ILE A 97 1.69 12.27 1.99
N VAL A 98 2.99 12.07 1.93
CA VAL A 98 3.69 10.90 2.48
C VAL A 98 4.61 11.37 3.61
N ASN A 99 4.32 10.91 4.83
CA ASN A 99 5.17 11.12 5.99
C ASN A 99 5.85 9.80 6.34
N ARG A 100 7.19 9.77 6.35
CA ARG A 100 7.99 8.62 6.79
C ARG A 100 8.69 9.02 8.08
N LEU A 101 8.13 8.60 9.22
CA LEU A 101 8.50 9.17 10.51
C LEU A 101 9.96 8.91 10.88
N ASP A 102 10.48 7.73 10.56
CA ASP A 102 11.84 7.30 10.96
C ASP A 102 12.92 7.84 10.01
N TRP A 103 12.50 8.28 8.83
CA TRP A 103 13.39 8.87 7.82
C TRP A 103 13.33 10.40 7.86
N GLU A 104 12.50 10.97 8.75
CA GLU A 104 12.16 12.39 8.80
C GLU A 104 11.81 12.95 7.41
N GLU A 105 11.19 12.11 6.57
CA GLU A 105 10.89 12.45 5.18
C GLU A 105 9.42 12.87 5.04
N HIS A 106 9.23 14.03 4.43
CA HIS A 106 7.93 14.58 4.10
C HIS A 106 7.88 14.90 2.61
N CYS A 107 7.03 14.21 1.88
CA CYS A 107 6.85 14.41 0.44
C CYS A 107 5.39 14.74 0.13
N VAL A 108 5.18 15.70 -0.77
CA VAL A 108 3.85 16.16 -1.19
C VAL A 108 3.79 16.16 -2.71
N GLN A 109 2.69 15.65 -3.26
CA GLN A 109 2.43 15.65 -4.69
C GLN A 109 0.96 15.95 -4.96
N GLU A 110 0.70 16.79 -5.95
CA GLU A 110 -0.66 16.97 -6.49
C GLU A 110 -1.16 15.67 -7.14
N TRP A 111 -2.35 15.27 -6.73
CA TRP A 111 -2.96 14.04 -7.19
C TRP A 111 -4.47 14.12 -7.03
N SER A 112 -5.20 14.06 -8.14
CA SER A 112 -6.66 14.03 -8.05
C SER A 112 -7.12 12.77 -7.30
N PRO A 113 -8.19 12.84 -6.48
CA PRO A 113 -8.73 11.69 -5.75
C PRO A 113 -9.10 10.54 -6.70
N ALA A 114 -9.59 10.87 -7.89
CA ALA A 114 -9.97 9.88 -8.89
C ALA A 114 -8.76 9.10 -9.41
N GLU A 115 -7.70 9.79 -9.81
CA GLU A 115 -6.46 9.15 -10.25
C GLU A 115 -5.79 8.42 -9.10
N LEU A 116 -5.78 8.96 -7.88
CA LEU A 116 -5.17 8.32 -6.72
C LEU A 116 -5.86 6.98 -6.44
N VAL A 117 -7.19 6.97 -6.32
CA VAL A 117 -7.95 5.74 -6.07
C VAL A 117 -7.73 4.73 -7.18
N ARG A 118 -7.79 5.16 -8.44
CA ARG A 118 -7.55 4.30 -9.60
C ARG A 118 -6.14 3.71 -9.57
N ASP A 119 -5.11 4.54 -9.45
CA ASP A 119 -3.72 4.12 -9.58
C ASP A 119 -3.31 3.16 -8.44
N PHE A 120 -3.71 3.44 -7.20
CA PHE A 120 -3.46 2.55 -6.07
C PHE A 120 -4.23 1.24 -6.16
N TYR A 121 -5.54 1.30 -6.46
CA TYR A 121 -6.37 0.12 -6.51
C TYR A 121 -5.96 -0.81 -7.66
N THR A 122 -5.75 -0.26 -8.85
CA THR A 122 -5.29 -1.03 -10.01
C THR A 122 -3.93 -1.68 -9.73
N ALA A 123 -2.96 -0.95 -9.17
CA ALA A 123 -1.66 -1.52 -8.85
C ALA A 123 -1.75 -2.67 -7.81
N PHE A 124 -2.62 -2.54 -6.82
CA PHE A 124 -2.87 -3.61 -5.84
C PHE A 124 -3.49 -4.84 -6.50
N VAL A 125 -4.54 -4.63 -7.30
CA VAL A 125 -5.22 -5.69 -8.04
C VAL A 125 -4.26 -6.42 -8.97
N GLU A 126 -3.51 -5.69 -9.79
CA GLU A 126 -2.50 -6.23 -10.70
C GLU A 126 -1.50 -7.10 -9.96
N MET A 127 -0.95 -6.61 -8.83
CA MET A 127 -0.02 -7.39 -8.00
C MET A 127 -0.62 -8.72 -7.54
N THR A 128 -1.87 -8.72 -7.09
CA THR A 128 -2.54 -9.94 -6.62
C THR A 128 -2.94 -10.92 -7.74
N GLU A 129 -2.98 -10.45 -8.98
CA GLU A 129 -3.35 -11.23 -10.17
C GLU A 129 -2.13 -11.67 -11.01
N ARG A 130 -0.93 -11.21 -10.65
CA ARG A 130 0.31 -11.60 -11.31
C ARG A 130 0.53 -13.12 -11.23
N ALA A 131 1.05 -13.69 -12.31
CA ALA A 131 1.32 -15.13 -12.40
C ALA A 131 2.38 -15.62 -11.40
N ASP A 132 3.27 -14.74 -10.96
CA ASP A 132 4.32 -15.01 -9.96
C ASP A 132 3.92 -14.63 -8.52
N TYR A 133 2.65 -14.31 -8.28
CA TYR A 133 2.13 -14.09 -6.93
C TYR A 133 2.07 -15.42 -6.16
N ASP A 134 2.85 -15.54 -5.09
CA ASP A 134 2.78 -16.67 -4.15
C ASP A 134 2.16 -16.21 -2.81
N PRO A 135 0.94 -16.67 -2.47
CA PRO A 135 0.33 -16.37 -1.17
C PRO A 135 1.20 -16.81 0.01
N ARG A 136 1.97 -17.90 -0.13
CA ARG A 136 2.82 -18.41 0.96
C ARG A 136 4.01 -17.50 1.23
N ALA A 137 4.49 -16.80 0.21
CA ALA A 137 5.54 -15.80 0.38
C ALA A 137 5.05 -14.58 1.17
N TRP A 138 3.74 -14.33 1.23
CA TRP A 138 3.15 -13.34 2.13
C TRP A 138 2.99 -13.88 3.55
N GLU A 139 2.59 -15.14 3.71
CA GLU A 139 2.42 -15.80 5.02
C GLU A 139 3.74 -16.30 5.65
N TRP A 140 4.89 -15.90 5.10
CA TRP A 140 6.18 -16.49 5.46
C TRP A 140 6.52 -16.40 6.95
N SER A 141 6.04 -15.36 7.66
CA SER A 141 6.29 -15.24 9.11
C SER A 141 5.33 -16.09 9.96
N GLY A 142 4.31 -16.67 9.34
CA GLY A 142 3.32 -17.57 9.95
C GLY A 142 3.73 -19.04 10.04
N ASP A 143 4.78 -19.51 9.34
CA ASP A 143 5.40 -20.82 9.55
C ASP A 143 6.63 -20.68 10.47
N PRO A 144 6.54 -21.13 11.74
CA PRO A 144 7.65 -21.04 12.69
C PRO A 144 8.93 -21.70 12.19
N ARG A 145 8.86 -22.70 11.31
CA ARG A 145 10.05 -23.42 10.81
C ARG A 145 10.87 -22.56 9.85
N ASP A 146 10.21 -21.72 9.08
CA ASP A 146 10.85 -20.85 8.08
C ASP A 146 11.36 -19.55 8.71
N TYR A 147 10.68 -19.04 9.75
CA TYR A 147 11.12 -17.87 10.51
C TYR A 147 12.28 -18.18 11.49
N CYS A 148 12.22 -19.32 12.21
CA CYS A 148 13.30 -19.73 13.11
C CYS A 148 14.62 -20.03 12.39
N GLY A 149 14.57 -20.41 11.11
CA GLY A 149 15.79 -20.68 10.33
C GLY A 149 16.53 -19.43 9.84
N SER A 150 15.87 -18.25 9.78
CA SER A 150 16.43 -17.08 9.08
C SER A 150 16.94 -15.95 9.97
N LEU A 151 16.53 -15.85 11.24
CA LEU A 151 16.85 -14.66 12.05
C LEU A 151 17.51 -14.93 13.41
N TYR A 152 17.39 -16.13 14.00
CA TYR A 152 17.89 -16.35 15.37
C TYR A 152 18.36 -17.81 15.60
N GLU A 153 19.67 -18.03 15.49
CA GLU A 153 20.38 -19.13 16.18
C GLU A 153 20.58 -18.83 17.69
N SER A 154 19.80 -17.93 18.29
CA SER A 154 19.96 -17.55 19.70
C SER A 154 18.84 -18.12 20.58
N ASP A 155 19.25 -18.92 21.55
CA ASP A 155 18.50 -19.71 22.54
C ASP A 155 17.50 -18.96 23.46
N ASP A 156 17.20 -17.69 23.19
CA ASP A 156 16.31 -16.90 24.04
C ASP A 156 15.30 -16.18 23.16
N LEU A 157 14.03 -16.63 23.18
CA LEU A 157 12.86 -15.75 23.11
C LEU A 157 11.55 -16.55 23.32
N ASP A 158 10.89 -16.21 24.42
CA ASP A 158 9.52 -16.60 24.82
C ASP A 158 8.47 -16.00 23.86
N TRP A 159 8.42 -16.45 22.61
CA TRP A 159 7.33 -16.11 21.70
C TRP A 159 6.22 -17.14 21.80
N HIS A 160 5.22 -16.84 22.63
CA HIS A 160 3.96 -17.57 22.62
C HIS A 160 3.18 -17.26 21.33
N TYR A 161 3.49 -18.00 20.26
CA TYR A 161 2.60 -18.14 19.11
C TYR A 161 1.24 -18.58 19.63
N ARG A 162 0.22 -17.73 19.48
CA ARG A 162 -1.17 -18.05 19.77
C ARG A 162 -1.88 -18.35 18.45
N PRO A 163 -2.00 -19.62 18.04
CA PRO A 163 -2.87 -19.97 16.94
C PRO A 163 -4.29 -19.57 17.34
N GLY A 164 -4.85 -18.57 16.64
CA GLY A 164 -6.19 -18.03 16.89
C GLY A 164 -6.28 -16.53 17.23
N ALA A 165 -5.17 -15.79 17.32
CA ALA A 165 -5.19 -14.34 17.55
C ALA A 165 -4.91 -13.47 16.30
N PHE A 166 -4.49 -14.08 15.19
CA PHE A 166 -4.30 -13.38 13.91
C PHE A 166 -5.56 -13.58 13.04
N PRO A 167 -6.33 -12.53 12.74
CA PRO A 167 -7.64 -12.69 12.09
C PRO A 167 -7.59 -13.06 10.61
N TYR A 168 -6.42 -13.28 10.02
CA TYR A 168 -6.30 -13.62 8.61
C TYR A 168 -5.37 -14.82 8.45
N SER A 169 -5.94 -16.00 8.14
CA SER A 169 -5.19 -16.94 7.32
C SER A 169 -4.96 -16.22 5.99
N GLY A 170 -3.72 -15.89 5.64
CA GLY A 170 -3.30 -15.17 4.42
C GLY A 170 -3.65 -15.86 3.09
N ALA A 171 -4.69 -16.67 3.07
CA ALA A 171 -5.45 -16.95 1.89
C ALA A 171 -6.17 -15.65 1.43
N ARG A 172 -5.47 -14.95 0.55
CA ARG A 172 -5.98 -14.23 -0.63
C ARG A 172 -6.16 -12.72 -0.46
N LEU A 173 -5.06 -11.95 -0.50
CA LEU A 173 -5.12 -10.49 -0.73
C LEU A 173 -5.98 -10.13 -1.96
N HIS A 174 -6.04 -11.02 -2.97
CA HIS A 174 -6.95 -10.85 -4.11
C HIS A 174 -8.45 -10.77 -3.74
N LEU A 175 -8.86 -11.24 -2.55
CA LEU A 175 -10.23 -11.10 -2.06
C LEU A 175 -10.51 -9.74 -1.42
N LEU A 176 -9.49 -8.95 -1.11
CA LEU A 176 -9.64 -7.56 -0.64
C LEU A 176 -10.06 -6.68 -1.81
N ARG A 177 -11.33 -6.80 -2.19
CA ARG A 177 -11.97 -6.04 -3.26
C ARG A 177 -13.07 -5.16 -2.69
N SER A 178 -13.32 -4.04 -3.37
CA SER A 178 -14.42 -3.14 -3.01
C SER A 178 -15.23 -2.83 -4.25
N ARG A 179 -16.50 -3.26 -4.22
CA ARG A 179 -17.47 -2.93 -5.27
C ARG A 179 -17.63 -1.43 -5.45
N LYS A 180 -17.47 -0.66 -4.38
CA LYS A 180 -17.54 0.80 -4.41
C LYS A 180 -16.38 1.39 -5.19
N ILE A 181 -15.16 0.92 -4.94
CA ILE A 181 -13.96 1.35 -5.68
C ILE A 181 -14.07 0.92 -7.15
N GLU A 182 -14.46 -0.32 -7.43
CA GLU A 182 -14.65 -0.84 -8.78
C GLU A 182 -15.70 -0.04 -9.57
N ALA A 183 -16.85 0.28 -8.95
CA ALA A 183 -17.88 1.12 -9.57
C ALA A 183 -17.41 2.55 -9.82
N PHE A 184 -16.62 3.11 -8.90
CA PHE A 184 -16.04 4.44 -9.02
C PHE A 184 -15.04 4.53 -10.18
N ILE A 185 -14.14 3.55 -10.32
CA ILE A 185 -13.13 3.52 -11.39
C ILE A 185 -13.74 3.29 -12.78
N THR A 186 -14.77 2.43 -12.88
CA THR A 186 -15.41 2.07 -14.15
C THR A 186 -16.42 3.12 -14.65
N GLY A 187 -16.61 4.22 -13.91
CA GLY A 187 -17.53 5.29 -14.27
C GLY A 187 -19.01 4.93 -14.13
N SER A 188 -19.34 3.76 -13.58
CA SER A 188 -20.72 3.32 -13.36
C SER A 188 -21.43 4.09 -12.24
N GLY A 189 -20.73 4.96 -11.53
CA GLY A 189 -21.25 5.82 -10.45
C GLY A 189 -21.10 7.34 -10.68
N THR A 190 -20.50 7.78 -11.78
CA THR A 190 -20.19 9.21 -11.98
C THR A 190 -21.41 10.05 -12.35
N GLU A 191 -22.49 9.44 -12.84
CA GLU A 191 -23.75 10.15 -13.13
C GLU A 191 -24.54 10.55 -11.86
N GLN A 192 -24.15 10.10 -10.66
CA GLN A 192 -24.85 10.47 -9.41
C GLN A 192 -24.08 11.46 -8.51
N LEU A 193 -22.79 11.70 -8.74
CA LEU A 193 -21.98 12.57 -7.86
C LEU A 193 -22.04 14.05 -8.22
N THR A 194 -22.47 14.40 -9.44
CA THR A 194 -22.64 15.80 -9.87
C THR A 194 -23.97 16.42 -9.39
N LEU A 195 -24.93 15.61 -8.92
CA LEU A 195 -26.26 16.09 -8.51
C LEU A 195 -26.39 16.37 -7.00
N ALA A 196 -25.35 16.14 -6.21
CA ALA A 196 -25.41 16.32 -4.75
C ALA A 196 -24.87 17.68 -4.25
N PHE A 197 -24.39 18.55 -5.14
CA PHE A 197 -23.66 19.78 -4.73
C PHE A 197 -24.18 21.09 -5.35
N ASP A 198 -25.33 21.08 -6.02
CA ASP A 198 -26.08 22.30 -6.38
C ASP A 198 -27.24 22.59 -5.39
N GLY A 199 -27.02 22.32 -4.08
CA GLY A 199 -28.00 22.53 -3.01
C GLY A 199 -27.40 23.21 -1.78
#